data_AF-A0A0C3CA20-F1
#
_entry.id   AF-A0A0C3CA20-F1
#
_cell.length_a   1.000
_cell.length_b   1.000
_cell.length_c   1.000
_cell.angle_alpha   90.00
_cell.angle_beta   90.00
_cell.angle_gamma   90.00
#
_symmetry.space_group_name_H-M   'P 1'
#
loop_
_entity.id
_entity.type
_entity.pdbx_description
1 polymer ?
#
loop_
_entity_poly.entity_id
_entity_poly.type
_entity_poly.pdbx_seq_one_letter_code
_entity_poly.pdbx_strand_id
1 'polypeptide(L)'
;MGSLTHPSGEYRSLSQCPHLPISEGEDDPEIRTKYRPFLLDATMEDTDWISRLELETAINMAEADLARTKTRLRVLVLYGSLRKRSYSKLMAFEAARILHRLGCDVRIFDPSSLPIRDSVDASHPSVQELRSLSLWSDGHVWCSPEQHGNLTAVFKNQIDWIPLSTGSVRPTQGRTLSIIQVNGGSQSFNALNSLRILGRWMRMFTIPNQSSLPMAYKQFEDEGGDGSGKARLLPSGNRERLVDCMEEFVKYTILMRPHLGLFGDRYSERKDKREKEAKRVTAAEAV
;
A
#
# COMPACT_ATOMS: atom_id res chain seq x y z
N MET A 1 25.06 9.90 -15.55
CA MET A 1 24.12 10.77 -14.82
C MET A 1 23.62 11.80 -15.81
N GLY A 2 22.48 11.52 -16.46
CA GLY A 2 21.82 12.49 -17.33
C GLY A 2 21.01 13.43 -16.46
N SER A 3 21.37 14.72 -16.49
CA SER A 3 20.64 15.79 -15.83
C SER A 3 19.21 15.88 -16.37
N LEU A 4 18.21 15.53 -15.55
CA LEU A 4 16.80 15.87 -15.78
C LEU A 4 16.58 17.35 -15.43
N THR A 5 17.30 18.26 -16.10
CA THR A 5 17.01 19.69 -16.00
C THR A 5 15.97 20.01 -17.05
N HIS A 6 14.72 20.10 -16.62
CA HIS A 6 13.65 20.69 -17.44
C HIS A 6 13.96 22.18 -17.64
N PRO A 7 14.02 22.66 -18.89
CA PRO A 7 14.13 24.09 -19.16
C PRO A 7 12.78 24.73 -18.82
N SER A 8 12.77 25.71 -17.91
CA SER A 8 11.65 26.60 -17.54
C SER A 8 10.26 26.21 -18.11
N GLY A 9 9.42 25.51 -17.35
CA GLY A 9 8.07 25.16 -17.81
C GLY A 9 7.24 24.52 -16.71
N GLU A 10 5.99 24.95 -16.57
CA GLU A 10 5.01 24.52 -15.56
C GLU A 10 4.96 22.99 -15.39
N TYR A 11 5.05 22.51 -14.15
CA TYR A 11 4.85 21.09 -13.84
C TYR A 11 3.37 20.74 -14.02
N ARG A 12 3.06 19.58 -14.61
CA ARG A 12 1.66 19.14 -14.70
C ARG A 12 1.13 18.77 -13.34
N SER A 13 -0.06 19.28 -13.04
CA SER A 13 -0.84 18.83 -11.90
C SER A 13 -1.56 17.52 -12.19
N LEU A 14 -1.97 16.80 -11.14
CA LEU A 14 -2.80 15.61 -11.25
C LEU A 14 -4.18 15.87 -11.89
N SER A 15 -4.70 17.10 -11.91
CA SER A 15 -5.93 17.46 -12.64
C SER A 15 -5.73 17.50 -14.16
N GLN A 16 -4.51 17.78 -14.64
CA GLN A 16 -4.18 17.78 -16.06
C GLN A 16 -3.98 16.35 -16.62
N CYS A 17 -4.09 15.31 -15.78
CA CYS A 17 -3.91 13.91 -16.15
C CYS A 17 -5.16 13.05 -15.84
N PRO A 18 -6.36 13.39 -16.34
CA PRO A 18 -7.62 12.71 -15.97
C PRO A 18 -7.71 11.25 -16.46
N HIS A 19 -6.84 10.84 -17.39
CA HIS A 19 -6.78 9.48 -17.92
C HIS A 19 -6.02 8.49 -17.01
N LEU A 20 -5.26 9.00 -16.03
CA LEU A 20 -4.54 8.14 -15.08
C LEU A 20 -5.48 7.44 -14.10
N PRO A 21 -6.33 8.10 -13.29
CA PRO A 21 -7.23 7.41 -12.37
C PRO A 21 -8.21 6.48 -13.10
N ILE A 22 -8.71 5.46 -12.40
CA ILE A 22 -9.73 4.56 -12.95
C ILE A 22 -11.06 5.31 -12.93
N SER A 23 -11.61 5.57 -14.12
CA SER A 23 -12.91 6.23 -14.24
C SER A 23 -14.04 5.28 -13.83
N GLU A 24 -15.19 5.82 -13.41
CA GLU A 24 -16.34 5.00 -12.99
C GLU A 24 -16.81 4.04 -14.08
N GLY A 25 -16.74 4.44 -15.36
CA GLY A 25 -17.15 3.59 -16.48
C GLY A 25 -16.15 2.47 -16.84
N GLU A 26 -14.90 2.57 -16.41
CA GLU A 26 -13.86 1.54 -16.60
C GLU A 26 -13.73 0.62 -15.38
N ASP A 27 -14.34 1.02 -14.26
CA ASP A 27 -14.20 0.33 -12.99
C ASP A 27 -15.24 -0.76 -12.80
N ASP A 28 -14.84 -1.88 -12.19
CA ASP A 28 -15.79 -2.90 -11.79
C ASP A 28 -16.65 -2.38 -10.62
N PRO A 29 -17.99 -2.37 -10.74
CA PRO A 29 -18.85 -1.77 -9.70
C PRO A 29 -18.68 -2.41 -8.32
N GLU A 30 -18.51 -3.74 -8.25
CA GLU A 30 -18.36 -4.43 -6.97
C GLU A 30 -17.01 -4.08 -6.32
N ILE A 31 -15.92 -4.06 -7.09
CA ILE A 31 -14.60 -3.65 -6.62
C ILE A 31 -14.62 -2.19 -6.18
N ARG A 32 -15.24 -1.30 -6.97
CA ARG A 32 -15.33 0.14 -6.67
C ARG A 32 -16.03 0.38 -5.34
N THR A 33 -17.22 -0.19 -5.16
CA THR A 33 -17.99 -0.05 -3.92
C THR A 33 -17.27 -0.69 -2.73
N LYS A 34 -16.71 -1.89 -2.90
CA LYS A 34 -16.13 -2.65 -1.78
C LYS A 34 -14.78 -2.12 -1.34
N TYR A 35 -13.90 -1.81 -2.28
CA TYR A 35 -12.48 -1.55 -2.01
C TYR A 35 -12.05 -0.10 -2.14
N ARG A 36 -12.90 0.77 -2.70
CA ARG A 36 -12.57 2.19 -2.92
C ARG A 36 -13.49 3.16 -2.16
N PRO A 37 -13.73 2.98 -0.85
CA PRO A 37 -14.52 3.91 -0.05
C PRO A 37 -13.83 5.27 0.14
N PHE A 38 -12.59 5.42 -0.34
CA PHE A 38 -11.83 6.66 -0.31
C PHE A 38 -12.20 7.61 -1.47
N LEU A 39 -12.85 7.11 -2.54
CA LEU A 39 -13.22 7.95 -3.67
C LEU A 39 -14.18 9.06 -3.22
N LEU A 40 -14.02 10.23 -3.83
CA LEU A 40 -14.85 11.39 -3.56
C LEU A 40 -15.92 11.51 -4.65
N ASP A 41 -16.95 12.29 -4.36
CA ASP A 41 -17.90 12.71 -5.40
C ASP A 41 -17.14 13.55 -6.45
N ALA A 42 -17.50 13.42 -7.73
CA ALA A 42 -16.74 14.01 -8.84
C ALA A 42 -16.46 15.52 -8.68
N THR A 43 -17.43 16.27 -8.14
CA THR A 43 -17.30 17.71 -7.88
C THR A 43 -16.25 18.04 -6.81
N MET A 44 -16.13 17.21 -5.77
CA MET A 44 -15.10 17.35 -4.74
C MET A 44 -13.74 16.90 -5.27
N GLU A 45 -13.69 15.83 -6.07
CA GLU A 45 -12.45 15.30 -6.61
C GLU A 45 -11.72 16.32 -7.50
N ASP A 46 -12.44 17.03 -8.38
CA ASP A 46 -11.84 18.03 -9.27
C ASP A 46 -11.28 19.25 -8.53
N THR A 47 -11.92 19.64 -7.43
CA THR A 47 -11.55 20.84 -6.67
C THR A 47 -10.56 20.56 -5.53
N ASP A 48 -10.30 19.28 -5.25
CA ASP A 48 -9.46 18.81 -4.15
C ASP A 48 -8.00 19.28 -4.21
N TRP A 49 -7.33 19.35 -3.05
CA TRP A 49 -5.90 19.64 -2.96
C TRP A 49 -5.03 18.58 -3.63
N ILE A 50 -5.43 17.30 -3.67
CA ILE A 50 -4.68 16.24 -4.36
C ILE A 50 -4.65 16.50 -5.87
N SER A 51 -5.74 17.01 -6.46
CA SER A 51 -5.80 17.39 -7.88
C SER A 51 -4.76 18.44 -8.28
N ARG A 52 -4.28 19.23 -7.31
CA ARG A 52 -3.32 20.32 -7.53
C ARG A 52 -1.86 19.90 -7.31
N LEU A 53 -1.60 18.64 -6.95
CA LEU A 53 -0.23 18.16 -6.75
C LEU A 53 0.52 18.06 -8.07
N GLU A 54 1.73 18.62 -8.08
CA GLU A 54 2.66 18.61 -9.20
C GLU A 54 3.67 17.47 -9.01
N LEU A 55 3.44 16.34 -9.68
CA LEU A 55 4.22 15.10 -9.52
C LEU A 55 4.79 14.62 -10.86
N GLU A 56 5.28 15.56 -11.68
CA GLU A 56 5.64 15.36 -13.09
C GLU A 56 6.47 14.09 -13.36
N THR A 57 7.50 13.83 -12.54
CA THR A 57 8.33 12.62 -12.74
C THR A 57 7.54 11.34 -12.49
N ALA A 58 6.75 11.27 -11.43
CA ALA A 58 5.92 10.09 -11.14
C ALA A 58 4.80 9.91 -12.16
N ILE A 59 4.18 11.02 -12.63
CA ILE A 59 3.18 11.03 -13.70
C ILE A 59 3.78 10.41 -14.97
N ASN A 60 4.92 10.93 -15.45
CA ASN A 60 5.58 10.40 -16.64
C ASN A 60 5.94 8.91 -16.51
N MET A 61 6.43 8.49 -15.34
CA MET A 61 6.73 7.09 -15.09
C MET A 61 5.47 6.22 -15.12
N ALA A 62 4.37 6.67 -14.51
CA ALA A 62 3.10 5.95 -14.48
C ALA A 62 2.47 5.82 -15.88
N GLU A 63 2.45 6.91 -16.66
CA GLU A 63 1.98 6.92 -18.05
C GLU A 63 2.78 5.93 -18.91
N ALA A 64 4.11 6.01 -18.86
CA ALA A 64 4.99 5.12 -19.62
C ALA A 64 4.84 3.65 -19.21
N ASP A 65 4.72 3.39 -17.91
CA ASP A 65 4.56 2.05 -17.37
C ASP A 65 3.21 1.43 -17.75
N LEU A 66 2.11 2.20 -17.64
CA LEU A 66 0.78 1.78 -18.08
C LEU A 66 0.72 1.54 -19.59
N ALA A 67 1.31 2.43 -20.39
CA ALA A 67 1.38 2.29 -21.84
C ALA A 67 2.13 1.03 -22.25
N ARG A 68 3.21 0.68 -21.53
CA ARG A 68 4.07 -0.48 -21.78
C ARG A 68 3.45 -1.80 -21.35
N THR A 69 2.89 -1.89 -20.15
CA THR A 69 2.40 -3.18 -19.60
C THR A 69 0.93 -3.43 -19.82
N LYS A 70 0.16 -2.38 -20.15
CA LYS A 70 -1.31 -2.40 -20.20
C LYS A 70 -1.95 -2.83 -18.88
N THR A 71 -1.21 -2.72 -17.78
CA THR A 71 -1.65 -3.13 -16.43
C THR A 71 -1.26 -2.07 -15.40
N ARG A 72 -2.24 -1.70 -14.57
CA ARG A 72 -2.05 -0.74 -13.49
C ARG A 72 -1.25 -1.35 -12.34
N LEU A 73 -0.52 -0.51 -11.60
CA LEU A 73 0.11 -0.88 -10.34
C LEU A 73 -0.97 -1.25 -9.33
N ARG A 74 -0.86 -2.42 -8.73
CA ARG A 74 -1.86 -2.95 -7.79
C ARG A 74 -1.41 -2.68 -6.36
N VAL A 75 -2.18 -1.90 -5.61
CA VAL A 75 -1.81 -1.49 -4.26
C VAL A 75 -2.85 -1.94 -3.24
N LEU A 76 -2.42 -2.75 -2.28
CA LEU A 76 -3.23 -3.09 -1.12
C LEU A 76 -2.95 -2.11 0.03
N VAL A 77 -3.99 -1.49 0.55
CA VAL A 77 -3.89 -0.59 1.70
C VAL A 77 -4.52 -1.25 2.93
N LEU A 78 -3.77 -1.31 4.02
CA LEU A 78 -4.20 -1.86 5.31
C LEU A 78 -4.19 -0.74 6.37
N TYR A 79 -5.20 -0.70 7.25
CA TYR A 79 -5.28 0.25 8.36
C TYR A 79 -5.49 -0.44 9.71
N GLY A 80 -5.01 0.21 10.79
CA GLY A 80 -4.89 -0.41 12.11
C GLY A 80 -5.94 -0.04 13.16
N SER A 81 -7.12 0.45 12.79
CA SER A 81 -8.15 0.78 13.79
C SER A 81 -9.57 0.65 13.26
N LEU A 82 -10.43 0.03 14.08
CA LEU A 82 -11.87 -0.16 13.85
C LEU A 82 -12.74 0.93 14.47
N ARG A 83 -12.14 1.96 15.08
CA ARG A 83 -12.91 3.09 15.63
C ARG A 83 -13.71 3.74 14.52
N LYS A 84 -14.94 4.16 14.83
CA LYS A 84 -15.80 4.92 13.91
C LYS A 84 -15.02 6.06 13.25
N ARG A 85 -14.36 6.89 14.08
CA ARG A 85 -13.39 7.88 13.65
C ARG A 85 -11.96 7.39 13.82
N SER A 86 -11.45 6.72 12.80
CA SER A 86 -10.09 6.16 12.77
C SER A 86 -9.14 7.04 11.96
N TYR A 87 -8.20 7.73 12.61
CA TYR A 87 -7.22 8.57 11.90
C TYR A 87 -6.25 7.76 11.02
N SER A 88 -5.99 6.49 11.34
CA SER A 88 -5.21 5.62 10.45
C SER A 88 -6.00 5.24 9.20
N LYS A 89 -7.32 5.05 9.32
CA LYS A 89 -8.21 4.87 8.15
C LYS A 89 -8.26 6.14 7.30
N LEU A 90 -8.41 7.32 7.92
CA LEU A 90 -8.41 8.59 7.20
C LEU A 90 -7.07 8.86 6.48
N MET A 91 -5.93 8.62 7.14
CA MET A 91 -4.62 8.72 6.49
C MET A 91 -4.43 7.70 5.37
N ALA A 92 -4.92 6.47 5.56
CA ALA A 92 -4.92 5.45 4.51
C ALA A 92 -5.76 5.88 3.30
N PHE A 93 -6.86 6.61 3.51
CA PHE A 93 -7.69 7.13 2.42
C PHE A 93 -6.97 8.25 1.65
N GLU A 94 -6.27 9.16 2.33
CA GLU A 94 -5.46 10.18 1.66
C GLU A 94 -4.33 9.56 0.83
N ALA A 95 -3.64 8.56 1.39
CA ALA A 95 -2.64 7.77 0.66
C ALA A 95 -3.25 7.12 -0.59
N ALA A 96 -4.42 6.48 -0.44
CA ALA A 96 -5.11 5.82 -1.53
C ALA A 96 -5.55 6.78 -2.64
N ARG A 97 -6.01 7.99 -2.29
CA ARG A 97 -6.38 9.03 -3.28
C ARG A 97 -5.18 9.49 -4.10
N ILE A 98 -4.05 9.77 -3.45
CA ILE A 98 -2.82 10.17 -4.16
C ILE A 98 -2.40 9.07 -5.15
N LEU A 99 -2.37 7.81 -4.69
CA LEU A 99 -1.99 6.67 -5.52
C LEU A 99 -2.99 6.40 -6.67
N HIS A 100 -4.28 6.52 -6.40
CA HIS A 100 -5.32 6.40 -7.42
C HIS A 100 -5.16 7.45 -8.53
N ARG A 101 -4.87 8.70 -8.15
CA ARG A 101 -4.61 9.78 -9.10
C ARG A 101 -3.29 9.62 -9.87
N LEU A 102 -2.32 8.91 -9.31
CA LEU A 102 -1.12 8.43 -10.01
C LEU A 102 -1.38 7.17 -10.87
N GLY A 103 -2.64 6.75 -11.04
CA GLY A 103 -3.05 5.67 -11.94
C GLY A 103 -2.95 4.25 -11.39
N CYS A 104 -2.75 4.10 -10.07
CA CYS A 104 -2.75 2.80 -9.40
C CYS A 104 -4.17 2.23 -9.28
N ASP A 105 -4.32 0.90 -9.40
CA ASP A 105 -5.49 0.18 -8.89
C ASP A 105 -5.28 -0.01 -7.38
N VAL A 106 -5.98 0.78 -6.57
CA VAL A 106 -5.85 0.77 -5.11
C VAL A 106 -7.05 0.07 -4.49
N ARG A 107 -6.79 -0.86 -3.56
CA ARG A 107 -7.82 -1.57 -2.80
C ARG A 107 -7.55 -1.49 -1.31
N ILE A 108 -8.53 -0.99 -0.56
CA ILE A 108 -8.46 -0.92 0.91
C ILE A 108 -9.19 -2.13 1.49
N PHE A 109 -8.51 -2.92 2.32
CA PHE A 109 -9.14 -4.01 3.05
C PHE A 109 -9.83 -3.49 4.31
N ASP A 110 -11.09 -3.88 4.55
CA ASP A 110 -11.79 -3.61 5.81
C ASP A 110 -11.60 -4.78 6.80
N PRO A 111 -10.86 -4.60 7.90
CA PRO A 111 -10.60 -5.66 8.86
C PRO A 111 -11.73 -5.88 9.88
N SER A 112 -12.90 -5.24 9.73
CA SER A 112 -14.02 -5.33 10.68
C SER A 112 -14.53 -6.76 10.93
N SER A 113 -14.49 -7.60 9.91
CA SER A 113 -14.92 -9.01 9.96
C SER A 113 -13.76 -10.00 10.09
N LEU A 114 -12.51 -9.52 10.25
CA LEU A 114 -11.34 -10.38 10.29
C LEU A 114 -11.20 -11.05 11.67
N PRO A 115 -11.30 -12.39 11.75
CA PRO A 115 -11.16 -13.12 13.02
C PRO A 115 -9.74 -12.98 13.58
N ILE A 116 -9.56 -13.22 14.88
CA ILE A 116 -8.23 -13.28 15.48
C ILE A 116 -7.46 -14.47 14.89
N ARG A 117 -6.17 -14.29 14.60
CA ARG A 117 -5.31 -15.35 14.08
C ARG A 117 -5.43 -16.62 14.95
N ASP A 118 -5.61 -17.75 14.28
CA ASP A 118 -5.78 -19.09 14.86
C ASP A 118 -7.09 -19.31 15.65
N SER A 119 -8.06 -18.37 15.61
CA SER A 119 -9.39 -18.58 16.21
C SER A 119 -10.36 -19.35 15.29
N VAL A 120 -10.08 -19.39 14.00
CA VAL A 120 -10.86 -20.10 12.97
C VAL A 120 -9.92 -20.67 11.90
N ASP A 121 -10.45 -21.52 11.01
CA ASP A 121 -9.70 -22.02 9.86
C ASP A 121 -9.40 -20.92 8.83
N ALA A 122 -8.31 -21.11 8.06
CA ALA A 122 -7.89 -20.18 7.03
C ALA A 122 -8.92 -20.04 5.88
N SER A 123 -9.87 -20.95 5.73
CA SER A 123 -11.00 -20.85 4.78
C SER A 123 -12.01 -19.76 5.10
N HIS A 124 -11.94 -19.11 6.27
CA HIS A 124 -12.84 -18.01 6.62
C HIS A 124 -12.84 -16.91 5.52
N PRO A 125 -14.02 -16.41 5.07
CA PRO A 125 -14.11 -15.52 3.91
C PRO A 125 -13.22 -14.28 4.00
N SER A 126 -13.22 -13.59 5.15
CA SER A 126 -12.38 -12.40 5.38
C SER A 126 -10.87 -12.71 5.33
N VAL A 127 -10.45 -13.92 5.72
CA VAL A 127 -9.06 -14.37 5.65
C VAL A 127 -8.66 -14.65 4.20
N GLN A 128 -9.52 -15.36 3.45
CA GLN A 128 -9.32 -15.63 2.03
C GLN A 128 -9.26 -14.35 1.21
N GLU A 129 -10.13 -13.39 1.53
CA GLU A 129 -10.13 -12.06 0.92
C GLU A 129 -8.80 -11.33 1.15
N LEU A 130 -8.34 -11.21 2.40
CA LEU A 130 -7.07 -10.56 2.74
C LEU A 130 -5.89 -11.20 2.01
N ARG A 131 -5.84 -12.55 1.99
CA ARG A 131 -4.78 -13.30 1.30
C ARG A 131 -4.82 -13.09 -0.21
N SER A 132 -6.02 -13.07 -0.80
CA SER A 132 -6.21 -12.85 -2.23
C SER A 132 -5.78 -11.44 -2.63
N LEU A 133 -6.12 -10.43 -1.82
CA LEU A 133 -5.66 -9.05 -2.02
C LEU A 133 -4.15 -8.92 -1.90
N SER A 134 -3.53 -9.54 -0.89
CA SER A 134 -2.07 -9.54 -0.74
C SER A 134 -1.41 -10.19 -1.95
N LEU A 135 -1.91 -11.33 -2.41
CA LEU A 135 -1.41 -12.01 -3.59
C LEU A 135 -1.56 -11.16 -4.87
N TRP A 136 -2.69 -10.49 -5.03
CA TRP A 136 -3.01 -9.63 -6.18
C TRP A 136 -2.08 -8.42 -6.29
N SER A 137 -1.61 -7.88 -5.17
CA SER A 137 -0.86 -6.61 -5.11
C SER A 137 0.56 -6.69 -5.71
N ASP A 138 1.06 -5.56 -6.19
CA ASP A 138 2.48 -5.30 -6.48
C ASP A 138 3.22 -4.67 -5.29
N GLY A 139 2.46 -3.99 -4.41
CA GLY A 139 2.96 -3.35 -3.21
C GLY A 139 1.86 -3.04 -2.20
N HIS A 140 2.25 -2.75 -0.97
CA HIS A 140 1.33 -2.41 0.11
C HIS A 140 1.56 -1.00 0.67
N VAL A 141 0.50 -0.41 1.22
CA VAL A 141 0.56 0.71 2.18
C VAL A 141 0.04 0.24 3.52
N TRP A 142 0.83 0.38 4.57
CA TRP A 142 0.51 -0.05 5.93
C TRP A 142 0.36 1.15 6.86
N CYS A 143 -0.84 1.40 7.35
CA CYS A 143 -1.14 2.51 8.26
C CYS A 143 -1.58 2.03 9.65
N SER A 144 -0.71 2.13 10.65
CA SER A 144 -1.06 1.77 12.04
C SER A 144 -1.17 3.01 12.92
N PRO A 145 -2.18 3.13 13.79
CA PRO A 145 -2.04 4.00 14.96
C PRO A 145 -0.92 3.50 15.86
N GLU A 146 -0.44 4.39 16.72
CA GLU A 146 0.32 4.00 17.89
C GLU A 146 -0.62 3.88 19.10
N GLN A 147 -0.69 2.69 19.69
CA GLN A 147 -1.46 2.42 20.89
C GLN A 147 -0.55 1.79 21.94
N HIS A 148 -0.52 2.39 23.14
CA HIS A 148 0.42 2.03 24.20
C HIS A 148 1.88 1.94 23.72
N GLY A 149 2.28 2.88 22.84
CA GLY A 149 3.65 2.98 22.33
C GLY A 149 4.04 1.92 21.28
N ASN A 150 3.08 1.18 20.70
CA ASN A 150 3.36 0.17 19.67
C ASN A 150 2.27 0.12 18.58
N LEU A 151 2.51 -0.68 17.54
CA LEU A 151 1.50 -0.95 16.51
C LEU A 151 0.27 -1.67 17.10
N THR A 152 -0.90 -1.51 16.50
CA THR A 152 -2.14 -2.03 17.09
C THR A 152 -2.33 -3.52 16.84
N ALA A 153 -3.07 -4.18 17.74
CA ALA A 153 -3.49 -5.57 17.56
C ALA A 153 -4.31 -5.77 16.27
N VAL A 154 -5.19 -4.81 15.93
CA VAL A 154 -5.97 -4.81 14.68
C VAL A 154 -5.03 -4.85 13.46
N PHE A 155 -3.96 -4.05 13.48
CA PHE A 155 -2.99 -4.07 12.39
C PHE A 155 -2.20 -5.38 12.36
N LYS A 156 -1.68 -5.80 13.52
CA LYS A 156 -0.86 -7.00 13.63
C LYS A 156 -1.61 -8.26 13.18
N ASN A 157 -2.89 -8.37 13.56
CA ASN A 157 -3.75 -9.49 13.20
C ASN A 157 -3.86 -9.67 11.67
N GLN A 158 -3.96 -8.57 10.91
CA GLN A 158 -3.97 -8.62 9.45
C GLN A 158 -2.66 -9.22 8.90
N ILE A 159 -1.51 -8.74 9.36
CA ILE A 159 -0.21 -9.28 8.92
C ILE A 159 -0.04 -10.74 9.32
N ASP A 160 -0.50 -11.12 10.51
CA ASP A 160 -0.43 -12.49 10.99
C ASP A 160 -1.23 -13.45 10.10
N TRP A 161 -2.33 -13.02 9.49
CA TRP A 161 -3.07 -13.87 8.55
C TRP A 161 -2.38 -14.10 7.21
N ILE A 162 -1.38 -13.29 6.85
CA ILE A 162 -0.64 -13.39 5.58
C ILE A 162 0.56 -14.33 5.76
N PRO A 163 0.57 -15.52 5.14
CA PRO A 163 1.69 -16.44 5.28
C PRO A 163 2.88 -15.99 4.43
N LEU A 164 4.10 -16.32 4.84
CA LEU A 164 5.29 -16.17 3.99
C LEU A 164 5.21 -17.07 2.75
N SER A 165 4.51 -18.20 2.84
CA SER A 165 4.43 -19.23 1.81
C SER A 165 3.11 -20.00 1.89
N THR A 166 2.44 -20.18 0.76
CA THR A 166 1.38 -21.18 0.57
C THR A 166 1.78 -22.04 -0.64
N GLY A 167 2.36 -23.22 -0.39
CA GLY A 167 2.98 -24.02 -1.45
C GLY A 167 4.14 -23.28 -2.13
N SER A 168 4.03 -23.04 -3.44
CA SER A 168 4.99 -22.26 -4.23
C SER A 168 4.73 -20.75 -4.22
N VAL A 169 3.55 -20.31 -3.74
CA VAL A 169 3.13 -18.91 -3.78
C VAL A 169 3.73 -18.15 -2.59
N ARG A 170 4.19 -16.92 -2.84
CA ARG A 170 4.77 -16.00 -1.84
C ARG A 170 3.99 -14.67 -1.86
N PRO A 171 2.96 -14.48 -1.02
CA PRO A 171 2.02 -13.34 -1.10
C PRO A 171 2.61 -11.94 -0.84
N THR A 172 3.81 -11.84 -0.26
CA THR A 172 4.46 -10.54 0.04
C THR A 172 5.87 -10.40 -0.49
N GLN A 173 6.54 -11.51 -0.81
CA GLN A 173 7.96 -11.50 -1.15
C GLN A 173 8.26 -10.62 -2.38
N GLY A 174 9.23 -9.71 -2.23
CA GLY A 174 9.71 -8.81 -3.29
C GLY A 174 8.82 -7.60 -3.56
N ARG A 175 7.60 -7.57 -3.02
CA ARG A 175 6.66 -6.43 -3.17
C ARG A 175 7.16 -5.20 -2.43
N THR A 176 6.83 -4.02 -2.92
CA THR A 176 7.18 -2.76 -2.26
C THR A 176 6.25 -2.50 -1.07
N LEU A 177 6.73 -1.73 -0.10
CA LEU A 177 5.96 -1.38 1.09
C LEU A 177 6.20 0.08 1.49
N SER A 178 5.13 0.86 1.63
CA SER A 178 5.14 2.16 2.30
C SER A 178 4.47 2.05 3.68
N ILE A 179 5.04 2.70 4.69
CA ILE A 179 4.59 2.63 6.08
C ILE A 179 4.21 4.00 6.61
N ILE A 180 3.08 4.04 7.31
CA ILE A 180 2.46 5.24 7.87
C ILE A 180 2.08 4.96 9.32
N GLN A 181 2.31 5.92 10.22
CA GLN A 181 1.68 5.92 11.54
C GLN A 181 0.92 7.20 11.85
N VAL A 182 -0.06 7.08 12.75
CA VAL A 182 -0.76 8.21 13.36
C VAL A 182 -0.67 8.15 14.87
N ASN A 183 -0.55 9.31 15.51
CA ASN A 183 -0.39 9.43 16.96
C ASN A 183 -1.50 10.30 17.55
N GLY A 184 -2.00 9.92 18.73
CA GLY A 184 -2.87 10.79 19.51
C GLY A 184 -2.10 11.91 20.22
N GLY A 185 -0.83 11.70 20.56
CA GLY A 185 0.03 12.67 21.24
C GLY A 185 1.11 13.27 20.34
N SER A 186 2.22 13.67 20.96
CA SER A 186 3.44 14.13 20.28
C SER A 186 3.96 13.11 19.26
N GLN A 187 4.84 13.58 18.38
CA GLN A 187 5.40 12.73 17.34
C GLN A 187 6.17 11.55 17.94
N SER A 188 5.94 10.37 17.36
CA SER A 188 6.60 9.12 17.69
C SER A 188 6.93 8.37 16.40
N PHE A 189 7.76 7.34 16.52
CA PHE A 189 8.15 6.46 15.41
C PHE A 189 8.08 4.97 15.80
N ASN A 190 7.51 4.63 16.96
CA ASN A 190 7.58 3.25 17.47
C ASN A 190 6.79 2.29 16.58
N ALA A 191 5.56 2.67 16.21
CA ALA A 191 4.76 1.87 15.28
C ALA A 191 5.47 1.70 13.93
N LEU A 192 6.05 2.76 13.36
CA LEU A 192 6.82 2.70 12.11
C LEU A 192 8.04 1.78 12.21
N ASN A 193 8.80 1.84 13.30
CA ASN A 193 9.96 0.98 13.52
C ASN A 193 9.55 -0.50 13.54
N SER A 194 8.47 -0.83 14.25
CA SER A 194 7.91 -2.18 14.24
C SER A 194 7.41 -2.59 12.86
N LEU A 195 6.69 -1.72 12.15
CA LEU A 195 6.21 -1.99 10.78
C LEU A 195 7.36 -2.22 9.80
N ARG A 196 8.47 -1.47 9.92
CA ARG A 196 9.66 -1.65 9.07
C ARG A 196 10.31 -3.02 9.31
N ILE A 197 10.43 -3.43 10.57
CA ILE A 197 10.93 -4.76 10.94
C ILE A 197 9.98 -5.86 10.44
N LEU A 198 8.67 -5.66 10.54
CA LEU A 198 7.66 -6.58 10.00
C LEU A 198 7.75 -6.68 8.48
N GLY A 199 7.87 -5.57 7.76
CA GLY A 199 8.02 -5.55 6.30
C GLY A 199 9.24 -6.36 5.84
N ARG A 200 10.35 -6.21 6.56
CA ARG A 200 11.56 -7.02 6.35
C ARG A 200 11.31 -8.51 6.61
N TRP A 201 10.58 -8.89 7.66
CA TRP A 201 10.18 -10.29 7.88
C TRP A 201 9.29 -10.83 6.77
N MET A 202 8.36 -10.01 6.26
CA MET A 202 7.51 -10.33 5.12
C MET A 202 8.25 -10.32 3.79
N ARG A 203 9.57 -10.10 3.80
CA ARG A 203 10.47 -10.03 2.63
C ARG A 203 10.02 -8.98 1.61
N MET A 204 9.43 -7.88 2.10
CA MET A 204 9.02 -6.73 1.29
C MET A 204 10.17 -5.72 1.19
N PHE A 205 10.17 -4.95 0.12
CA PHE A 205 11.05 -3.79 -0.04
C PHE A 205 10.38 -2.55 0.56
N THR A 206 10.63 -2.32 1.85
CA THR A 206 10.11 -1.12 2.54
C THR A 206 10.84 0.11 2.05
N ILE A 207 10.13 1.06 1.44
CA ILE A 207 10.74 2.29 0.93
C ILE A 207 11.40 3.10 2.08
N PRO A 208 12.45 3.88 1.78
CA PRO A 208 13.12 4.70 2.78
C PRO A 208 12.19 5.69 3.48
N ASN A 209 11.38 6.44 2.72
CA ASN A 209 10.49 7.44 3.30
C ASN A 209 9.33 6.80 4.08
N GLN A 210 8.88 7.53 5.09
CA GLN A 210 7.78 7.12 5.97
C GLN A 210 7.07 8.34 6.55
N SER A 211 5.78 8.18 6.85
CA SER A 211 4.93 9.27 7.37
C SER A 211 4.50 8.99 8.82
N SER A 212 4.73 9.95 9.72
CA SER A 212 4.28 9.89 11.12
C SER A 212 3.51 11.17 11.44
N LEU A 213 2.19 11.03 11.64
CA LEU A 213 1.30 12.16 11.91
C LEU A 213 1.12 12.36 13.43
N PRO A 214 1.74 13.39 14.06
CA PRO A 214 1.48 13.74 15.46
C PRO A 214 0.10 14.38 15.63
N MET A 215 -0.48 14.26 16.82
CA MET A 215 -1.73 14.90 17.22
C MET A 215 -2.79 14.83 16.10
N ALA A 216 -3.02 13.63 15.56
CA ALA A 216 -3.76 13.45 14.31
C ALA A 216 -5.16 14.10 14.32
N TYR A 217 -5.78 14.20 15.49
CA TYR A 217 -7.07 14.88 15.69
C TYR A 217 -7.08 16.37 15.32
N LYS A 218 -5.92 17.05 15.38
CA LYS A 218 -5.74 18.45 14.95
C LYS A 218 -5.33 18.60 13.49
N GLN A 219 -5.13 17.49 12.78
CA GLN A 219 -4.58 17.50 11.42
C GLN A 219 -5.64 17.21 10.37
N PHE A 220 -6.85 16.80 10.77
CA PHE A 220 -7.98 16.61 9.89
C PHE A 220 -9.04 17.68 10.12
N GLU A 221 -9.79 17.98 9.07
CA GLU A 221 -11.00 18.80 9.16
C GLU A 221 -11.99 18.22 10.18
N ASP A 222 -12.81 19.10 10.76
CA ASP A 222 -13.90 18.81 11.69
C ASP A 222 -13.49 17.89 12.87
N GLU A 223 -13.04 18.44 14.00
CA GLU A 223 -12.66 17.67 15.20
C GLU A 223 -13.89 16.97 15.87
N GLY A 224 -14.38 15.89 15.26
CA GLY A 224 -15.50 15.06 15.74
C GLY A 224 -16.18 14.25 14.63
N GLY A 225 -15.82 14.47 13.36
CA GLY A 225 -16.48 13.92 12.19
C GLY A 225 -16.69 12.40 12.15
N ASP A 226 -17.58 11.98 11.25
CA ASP A 226 -18.16 10.64 11.19
C ASP A 226 -17.21 9.48 10.80
N GLY A 227 -15.99 9.80 10.34
CA GLY A 227 -15.01 8.83 9.86
C GLY A 227 -15.27 8.29 8.45
N SER A 228 -16.17 8.96 7.70
CA SER A 228 -16.49 8.64 6.30
C SER A 228 -15.30 8.82 5.35
N GLY A 229 -14.33 9.66 5.71
CA GLY A 229 -13.25 10.05 4.82
C GLY A 229 -13.50 11.33 4.03
N LYS A 230 -14.66 11.98 4.20
CA LYS A 230 -14.97 13.28 3.57
C LYS A 230 -14.14 14.42 4.18
N ALA A 231 -13.92 14.39 5.49
CA ALA A 231 -13.02 15.32 6.18
C ALA A 231 -11.56 15.06 5.77
N ARG A 232 -10.88 16.12 5.32
CA ARG A 232 -9.58 16.04 4.66
C ARG A 232 -8.42 16.40 5.57
N LEU A 233 -7.23 15.92 5.20
CA LEU A 233 -5.99 16.28 5.86
C LEU A 233 -5.62 17.74 5.58
N LEU A 234 -5.43 18.51 6.65
CA LEU A 234 -5.13 19.93 6.61
C LEU A 234 -3.72 20.19 6.04
N PRO A 235 -3.49 21.36 5.40
CA PRO A 235 -2.17 21.76 4.92
C PRO A 235 -1.13 21.76 6.04
N SER A 236 -0.06 20.97 5.87
CA SER A 236 1.05 20.86 6.81
C SER A 236 2.24 20.16 6.16
N GLY A 237 3.43 20.26 6.77
CA GLY A 237 4.58 19.46 6.36
C GLY A 237 4.35 17.95 6.49
N ASN A 238 3.43 17.51 7.36
CA ASN A 238 3.04 16.09 7.45
C ASN A 238 2.22 15.64 6.23
N ARG A 239 1.40 16.54 5.67
CA ARG A 239 0.67 16.31 4.42
C ARG A 239 1.65 16.20 3.25
N GLU A 240 2.62 17.10 3.17
CA GLU A 240 3.70 17.04 2.15
C GLU A 240 4.49 15.73 2.28
N ARG A 241 4.86 15.33 3.49
CA ARG A 241 5.53 14.04 3.73
C ARG A 241 4.71 12.85 3.25
N LEU A 242 3.38 12.87 3.40
CA LEU A 242 2.54 11.81 2.87
C LEU A 242 2.63 11.73 1.35
N VAL A 243 2.62 12.88 0.66
CA VAL A 243 2.79 12.98 -0.79
C VAL A 243 4.15 12.40 -1.20
N ASP A 244 5.24 12.80 -0.54
CA ASP A 244 6.59 12.27 -0.81
C ASP A 244 6.62 10.73 -0.71
N CYS A 245 5.99 10.16 0.33
CA CYS A 245 5.95 8.73 0.54
C CYS A 245 5.18 7.99 -0.56
N MET A 246 4.07 8.55 -1.06
CA MET A 246 3.28 7.93 -2.13
C MET A 246 3.95 8.07 -3.49
N GLU A 247 4.55 9.23 -3.75
CA GLU A 247 5.33 9.47 -4.96
C GLU A 247 6.54 8.52 -5.04
N GLU A 248 7.31 8.42 -3.94
CA GLU A 248 8.44 7.49 -3.83
C GLU A 248 7.98 6.03 -3.99
N PHE A 249 6.88 5.65 -3.35
CA PHE A 249 6.31 4.30 -3.47
C PHE A 249 6.00 3.94 -4.93
N VAL A 250 5.36 4.83 -5.69
CA VAL A 250 5.07 4.58 -7.12
C VAL A 250 6.36 4.40 -7.92
N LYS A 251 7.33 5.31 -7.76
CA LYS A 251 8.63 5.25 -8.45
C LYS A 251 9.34 3.92 -8.20
N TYR A 252 9.47 3.50 -6.94
CA TYR A 252 10.10 2.22 -6.59
C TYR A 252 9.31 1.02 -7.13
N THR A 253 7.98 1.05 -7.05
CA THR A 253 7.16 -0.10 -7.48
C THR A 253 7.27 -0.32 -8.99
N ILE A 254 7.28 0.76 -9.79
CA ILE A 254 7.50 0.70 -11.25
C ILE A 254 8.86 0.08 -11.57
N LEU A 255 9.91 0.50 -10.86
CA LEU A 255 11.26 -0.02 -11.06
C LEU A 255 11.39 -1.48 -10.66
N MET A 256 10.72 -1.90 -9.58
CA MET A 256 10.92 -3.22 -8.97
C MET A 256 10.03 -4.31 -9.60
N ARG A 257 8.77 -3.99 -9.94
CA ARG A 257 7.78 -5.01 -10.36
C ARG A 257 8.21 -5.90 -11.54
N PRO A 258 8.95 -5.43 -12.57
CA PRO A 258 9.39 -6.29 -13.67
C PRO A 258 10.43 -7.33 -13.23
N HIS A 259 11.06 -7.13 -12.07
CA HIS A 259 12.20 -7.90 -11.60
C HIS A 259 11.88 -8.76 -10.36
N LEU A 260 10.60 -8.92 -9.98
CA LEU A 260 10.20 -9.72 -8.81
C LEU A 260 10.76 -11.16 -8.85
N GLY A 261 10.81 -11.78 -10.05
CA GLY A 261 11.41 -13.09 -10.25
C GLY A 261 12.92 -13.10 -9.97
N LEU A 262 13.64 -12.07 -10.41
CA LEU A 262 15.08 -11.90 -10.20
C LEU A 262 15.41 -11.77 -8.70
N PHE A 263 14.66 -10.94 -7.96
CA PHE A 263 14.89 -10.74 -6.52
C PHE A 263 14.54 -11.98 -5.68
N GLY A 264 13.71 -12.88 -6.21
CA GLY A 264 13.39 -14.16 -5.61
C GLY A 264 14.45 -15.25 -5.83
N ASP A 265 15.36 -15.08 -6.80
CA ASP A 265 16.31 -16.12 -7.19
C ASP A 265 17.53 -16.18 -6.24
N ARG A 266 17.39 -16.93 -5.14
CA ARG A 266 18.40 -17.02 -4.08
C ARG A 266 19.32 -18.22 -4.24
N TYR A 267 20.62 -17.99 -4.00
CA TYR A 267 21.64 -19.04 -4.01
C TYR A 267 21.29 -20.24 -3.11
N SER A 268 20.87 -20.00 -1.87
CA SER A 268 20.51 -21.06 -0.93
C SER A 268 19.31 -21.88 -1.42
N GLU A 269 18.28 -21.23 -1.97
CA GLU A 269 17.11 -21.94 -2.52
C GLU A 269 17.47 -22.78 -3.76
N ARG A 270 18.40 -22.31 -4.61
CA ARG A 270 18.95 -23.10 -5.73
C ARG A 270 19.78 -24.29 -5.25
N LYS A 271 20.51 -24.15 -4.14
CA LYS A 271 21.23 -25.26 -3.51
C LYS A 271 20.26 -26.32 -2.97
N ASP A 272 19.26 -25.90 -2.19
CA ASP A 272 18.27 -26.81 -1.60
C ASP A 272 17.46 -27.58 -2.64
N LYS A 273 17.10 -26.94 -3.76
CA LYS A 273 16.41 -27.60 -4.89
C LYS A 273 17.26 -28.73 -5.49
N ARG A 274 18.54 -28.44 -5.80
CA ARG A 274 19.48 -29.43 -6.34
C ARG A 274 19.67 -30.62 -5.39
N GLU A 275 19.80 -30.37 -4.09
CA GLU A 275 19.94 -31.44 -3.10
C GLU A 275 18.68 -32.31 -2.98
N LYS A 276 17.48 -31.71 -3.07
CA LYS A 276 16.21 -32.46 -3.07
C LYS A 276 16.02 -33.26 -4.36
N GLU A 277 16.41 -32.72 -5.50
CA GLU A 277 16.39 -33.42 -6.78
C GLU A 277 17.35 -34.61 -6.77
N ALA A 278 18.60 -34.42 -6.32
CA ALA A 278 19.58 -35.50 -6.19
C ALA A 278 19.05 -36.64 -5.30
N LYS A 279 18.46 -36.32 -4.14
CA LYS A 279 17.85 -37.33 -3.25
C LYS A 279 16.67 -38.08 -3.89
N ARG A 280 15.87 -37.41 -4.73
CA ARG A 280 14.75 -38.04 -5.44
C ARG A 280 15.23 -39.01 -6.52
N VAL A 281 16.26 -38.63 -7.28
CA VAL A 281 16.86 -39.51 -8.29
C VAL A 281 17.43 -40.76 -7.63
N THR A 282 18.23 -40.61 -6.57
CA THR A 282 18.79 -41.76 -5.84
C THR A 282 17.73 -42.68 -5.24
N ALA A 283 16.59 -42.13 -4.82
CA ALA A 283 15.48 -42.94 -4.28
C ALA A 283 14.71 -43.68 -5.38
N ALA A 284 14.60 -43.12 -6.58
CA ALA A 284 13.95 -43.76 -7.73
C ALA A 284 14.82 -44.86 -8.34
N GLU A 285 16.16 -44.74 -8.28
CA GLU A 285 17.11 -45.77 -8.73
C GLU A 285 17.22 -46.96 -7.75
N ALA A 286 16.72 -46.81 -6.52
CA ALA A 286 16.73 -47.84 -5.48
C ALA A 286 15.46 -48.72 -5.45
N VAL A 287 14.49 -48.46 -6.34
CA VAL A 287 13.22 -49.20 -6.50
C VAL A 287 13.24 -49.95 -7.81
#